data_AF-A0A2G9PLT3-F1
#
_entry.id   AF-A0A2G9PLT3-F1
#
_cell.length_a   1.000
_cell.length_b   1.000
_cell.length_c   1.000
_cell.angle_alpha   90.00
_cell.angle_beta   90.00
_cell.angle_gamma   90.00
#
_symmetry.space_group_name_H-M   'P 1'
#
loop_
_entity.id
_entity.type
_entity.pdbx_description
1 polymer ?
#
loop_
_entity_poly.entity_id
_entity_poly.type
_entity_poly.pdbx_seq_one_letter_code
_entity_poly.pdbx_strand_id
1 'polypeptide(L)'
;NFGSHCDSDPVAAKVNWVADNGIVVAVAAGNEASGVSSPACASKAIAVGAVDKAGVVPYWSNHGTALDIVAPGVDILSTYSCLAAGDCLYYWYAYMSGTSMSAPHIAGVAALLLQAKPTATADEVKQAMFSTAVPAAGCERCRGIWRGMCIGRTVVTCTPEEEGAGIVDAYGAYLAIKPSVACYSDADCDDSNPCTADTCINPGANESFCSKTPVVNGTACDDGLFCTAGDVCAGGVCRGAARDCSDSTACTVDSCDEAGDVCLNSPDDSFCDDSLYCNGAETCNALLGCQPGTPVDCDDGNECTAEGCNEDSNACEYIELADNTACTNGVCCSGSCTVGVLECPTSVMCWSSEYSYLKRATSQLRKFCKCAEGTYGYSSYSYSLGRKSAYQYIDSGDNENWEAMPVSTRNPAYRVRCSDGSWYYTNQDYYMG
;
A
#
# COMPACT_ATOMS: atom_id res chain seq x y z
N ASN A 1 5.51 -40.41 -59.41
CA ASN A 1 4.82 -39.39 -58.59
C ASN A 1 4.40 -40.06 -57.30
N PHE A 2 4.99 -39.62 -56.20
CA PHE A 2 4.89 -40.23 -54.89
C PHE A 2 4.09 -39.31 -53.97
N GLY A 3 3.07 -39.83 -53.29
CA GLY A 3 2.32 -39.06 -52.29
C GLY A 3 3.09 -38.83 -50.98
N SER A 4 4.27 -39.45 -50.85
CA SER A 4 5.14 -39.47 -49.66
C SER A 4 6.62 -39.53 -50.08
N HIS A 5 7.53 -39.46 -49.10
CA HIS A 5 8.97 -39.54 -49.38
C HIS A 5 9.37 -40.83 -50.09
N CYS A 6 10.36 -40.73 -50.97
CA CYS A 6 10.78 -41.79 -51.90
C CYS A 6 12.26 -42.16 -51.76
N ASP A 7 12.77 -42.21 -50.53
CA ASP A 7 14.22 -42.33 -50.24
C ASP A 7 14.89 -43.59 -50.80
N SER A 8 14.12 -44.62 -51.16
CA SER A 8 14.61 -45.83 -51.83
C SER A 8 14.80 -45.68 -53.34
N ASP A 9 14.29 -44.60 -53.95
CA ASP A 9 14.55 -44.28 -55.35
C ASP A 9 16.04 -43.93 -55.54
N PRO A 10 16.74 -44.51 -56.55
CA PRO A 10 18.17 -44.32 -56.71
C PRO A 10 18.61 -42.85 -56.90
N VAL A 11 17.74 -41.99 -57.45
CA VAL A 11 18.06 -40.58 -57.66
C VAL A 11 17.77 -39.79 -56.38
N ALA A 12 16.65 -40.06 -55.71
CA ALA A 12 16.31 -39.47 -54.41
C ALA A 12 17.35 -39.79 -53.33
N ALA A 13 17.84 -41.04 -53.27
CA ALA A 13 18.90 -41.46 -52.37
C ALA A 13 20.20 -40.66 -52.58
N LYS A 14 20.53 -40.30 -53.82
CA LYS A 14 21.68 -39.44 -54.13
C LYS A 14 21.46 -38.00 -53.70
N VAL A 15 20.24 -37.48 -53.84
CA VAL A 15 19.90 -36.15 -53.32
C VAL A 15 20.04 -36.10 -51.80
N ASN A 16 19.56 -37.12 -51.10
CA ASN A 16 19.75 -37.22 -49.64
C ASN A 16 21.24 -37.26 -49.27
N TRP A 17 22.05 -38.04 -50.00
CA TRP A 17 23.49 -38.07 -49.77
C TRP A 17 24.16 -36.70 -49.99
N VAL A 18 23.74 -35.93 -51.00
CA VAL A 18 24.25 -34.56 -51.24
C VAL A 18 23.89 -33.64 -50.07
N ALA A 19 22.64 -33.71 -49.59
CA ALA A 19 22.19 -32.94 -48.44
C ALA A 19 22.95 -33.30 -47.15
N ASP A 20 23.23 -34.59 -46.94
CA ASP A 20 24.05 -35.08 -45.83
C ASP A 20 25.49 -34.56 -45.82
N ASN A 21 25.99 -34.12 -46.98
CA ASN A 21 27.30 -33.49 -47.11
C ASN A 21 27.23 -31.95 -47.05
N GLY A 22 26.13 -31.41 -46.49
CA GLY A 22 25.98 -29.98 -46.19
C GLY A 22 25.51 -29.12 -47.36
N ILE A 23 25.03 -29.71 -48.44
CA ILE A 23 24.55 -28.96 -49.62
C ILE A 23 23.03 -28.83 -49.57
N VAL A 24 22.51 -27.61 -49.59
CA VAL A 24 21.06 -27.37 -49.70
C VAL A 24 20.59 -27.69 -51.13
N VAL A 25 19.56 -28.53 -51.27
CA VAL A 25 19.05 -28.96 -52.58
C VAL A 25 17.56 -28.60 -52.73
N ALA A 26 17.25 -27.61 -53.57
CA ALA A 26 15.87 -27.28 -53.95
C ALA A 26 15.49 -28.02 -55.24
N VAL A 27 14.34 -28.69 -55.25
CA VAL A 27 13.90 -29.52 -56.38
C VAL A 27 12.44 -29.24 -56.71
N ALA A 28 12.14 -29.08 -58.00
CA ALA A 28 10.79 -28.86 -58.49
C ALA A 28 9.88 -30.08 -58.24
N ALA A 29 8.69 -29.87 -57.66
CA ALA A 29 7.79 -30.95 -57.28
C ALA A 29 7.14 -31.71 -58.46
N GLY A 30 7.00 -31.05 -59.61
CA GLY A 30 6.41 -31.57 -60.86
C GLY A 30 5.06 -30.91 -61.20
N ASN A 31 4.57 -31.10 -62.43
CA ASN A 31 3.47 -30.32 -63.01
C ASN A 31 2.31 -31.21 -63.52
N GLU A 32 2.05 -32.33 -62.85
CA GLU A 32 1.10 -33.35 -63.32
C GLU A 32 -0.19 -33.42 -62.48
N ALA A 33 -0.43 -32.46 -61.58
CA ALA A 33 -1.55 -32.47 -60.63
C ALA A 33 -1.61 -33.76 -59.79
N SER A 34 -0.45 -34.22 -59.30
CA SER A 34 -0.32 -35.53 -58.62
C SER A 34 0.75 -35.51 -57.53
N GLY A 35 1.16 -36.68 -57.02
CA GLY A 35 2.22 -36.81 -56.02
C GLY A 35 3.57 -36.20 -56.44
N VAL A 36 4.33 -35.63 -55.50
CA VAL A 36 5.70 -35.13 -55.72
C VAL A 36 6.59 -36.17 -56.45
N SER A 37 7.26 -35.77 -57.54
CA SER A 37 8.05 -36.67 -58.38
C SER A 37 9.47 -36.91 -57.84
N SER A 38 10.11 -38.03 -58.22
CA SER A 38 11.57 -38.17 -57.99
C SER A 38 12.33 -37.18 -58.89
N PRO A 39 13.35 -36.47 -58.38
CA PRO A 39 13.96 -36.65 -57.06
C PRO A 39 13.46 -35.69 -55.97
N ALA A 40 12.43 -34.88 -56.22
CA ALA A 40 11.89 -33.94 -55.23
C ALA A 40 11.32 -34.63 -53.99
N CYS A 41 10.82 -35.86 -54.12
CA CYS A 41 10.31 -36.63 -52.99
C CYS A 41 11.40 -37.16 -52.03
N ALA A 42 12.68 -36.85 -52.24
CA ALA A 42 13.74 -37.16 -51.29
C ALA A 42 13.54 -36.39 -49.97
N SER A 43 13.61 -37.06 -48.82
CA SER A 43 13.29 -36.46 -47.52
C SER A 43 14.18 -35.27 -47.12
N LYS A 44 15.41 -35.22 -47.62
CA LYS A 44 16.37 -34.13 -47.36
C LYS A 44 16.44 -33.07 -48.47
N ALA A 45 15.68 -33.23 -49.55
CA ALA A 45 15.47 -32.15 -50.51
C ALA A 45 14.54 -31.07 -49.91
N ILE A 46 14.46 -29.93 -50.58
CA ILE A 46 13.34 -28.99 -50.44
C ILE A 46 12.48 -29.14 -51.69
N ALA A 47 11.35 -29.84 -51.57
CA ALA A 47 10.38 -30.06 -52.64
C ALA A 47 9.52 -28.80 -52.86
N VAL A 48 9.65 -28.17 -54.03
CA VAL A 48 9.07 -26.85 -54.29
C VAL A 48 7.88 -26.94 -55.24
N GLY A 49 6.70 -26.56 -54.76
CA GLY A 49 5.49 -26.37 -55.55
C GLY A 49 5.35 -24.92 -56.05
N ALA A 50 4.34 -24.68 -56.88
CA ALA A 50 4.13 -23.37 -57.51
C ALA A 50 3.00 -22.56 -56.87
N VAL A 51 3.15 -21.24 -56.86
CA VAL A 51 2.05 -20.27 -56.67
C VAL A 51 2.11 -19.18 -57.74
N ASP A 52 0.96 -18.59 -58.03
CA ASP A 52 0.86 -17.40 -58.86
C ASP A 52 1.04 -16.09 -58.07
N LYS A 53 0.96 -14.96 -58.77
CA LYS A 53 1.08 -13.62 -58.17
C LYS A 53 0.00 -13.28 -57.14
N ALA A 54 -1.13 -13.99 -57.14
CA ALA A 54 -2.20 -13.84 -56.16
C ALA A 54 -2.00 -14.77 -54.95
N GLY A 55 -0.91 -15.54 -54.91
CA GLY A 55 -0.64 -16.53 -53.88
C GLY A 55 -1.48 -17.80 -54.04
N VAL A 56 -2.04 -18.05 -55.23
CA VAL A 56 -2.87 -19.24 -55.49
C VAL A 56 -2.02 -20.36 -56.08
N VAL A 57 -2.11 -21.55 -55.50
CA VAL A 57 -1.46 -22.76 -56.04
C VAL A 57 -2.22 -23.22 -57.29
N PRO A 58 -1.57 -23.33 -58.46
CA PRO A 58 -2.25 -23.71 -59.69
C PRO A 58 -2.59 -25.21 -59.70
N TYR A 59 -3.68 -25.57 -60.38
CA TYR A 59 -4.24 -26.94 -60.35
C TYR A 59 -3.28 -28.03 -60.85
N TRP A 60 -2.25 -27.65 -61.60
CA TRP A 60 -1.25 -28.55 -62.17
C TRP A 60 -0.05 -28.78 -61.27
N SER A 61 0.15 -28.00 -60.20
CA SER A 61 1.26 -28.21 -59.27
C SER A 61 1.12 -29.57 -58.58
N ASN A 62 2.19 -30.36 -58.56
CA ASN A 62 2.22 -31.57 -57.75
C ASN A 62 2.14 -31.22 -56.25
N HIS A 63 1.62 -32.18 -55.49
CA HIS A 63 1.25 -32.08 -54.08
C HIS A 63 1.51 -33.41 -53.36
N GLY A 64 1.24 -33.48 -52.07
CA GLY A 64 1.37 -34.66 -51.23
C GLY A 64 2.24 -34.40 -50.00
N THR A 65 2.34 -35.38 -49.12
CA THR A 65 3.08 -35.26 -47.85
C THR A 65 4.59 -35.03 -48.01
N ALA A 66 5.14 -35.27 -49.20
CA ALA A 66 6.53 -34.95 -49.52
C ALA A 66 6.73 -33.53 -50.07
N LEU A 67 5.66 -32.75 -50.25
CA LEU A 67 5.75 -31.34 -50.63
C LEU A 67 6.17 -30.53 -49.41
N ASP A 68 7.21 -29.73 -49.57
CA ASP A 68 7.81 -28.97 -48.48
C ASP A 68 7.29 -27.54 -48.42
N ILE A 69 7.28 -26.83 -49.55
CA ILE A 69 6.97 -25.40 -49.61
C ILE A 69 6.51 -25.00 -51.02
N VAL A 70 5.79 -23.89 -51.15
CA VAL A 70 5.45 -23.29 -52.45
C VAL A 70 6.16 -21.95 -52.66
N ALA A 71 6.46 -21.64 -53.92
CA ALA A 71 7.13 -20.40 -54.32
C ALA A 71 6.64 -19.91 -55.69
N PRO A 72 6.87 -18.63 -56.04
CA PRO A 72 6.42 -18.06 -57.31
C PRO A 72 6.84 -18.91 -58.51
N GLY A 73 5.84 -19.43 -59.25
CA GLY A 73 6.05 -20.38 -60.34
C GLY A 73 5.13 -20.20 -61.54
N VAL A 74 4.26 -19.18 -61.52
CA VAL A 74 3.35 -18.87 -62.64
C VAL A 74 3.70 -17.51 -63.21
N ASP A 75 3.80 -17.43 -64.54
CA ASP A 75 4.16 -16.24 -65.30
C ASP A 75 5.43 -15.57 -64.75
N ILE A 76 6.49 -16.36 -64.56
CA ILE A 76 7.80 -15.89 -64.11
C ILE A 76 8.61 -15.44 -65.31
N LEU A 77 8.99 -14.16 -65.31
CA LEU A 77 9.91 -13.60 -66.29
C LEU A 77 11.34 -14.08 -65.97
N SER A 78 11.97 -14.74 -66.93
CA SER A 78 13.37 -15.15 -66.81
C SER A 78 14.11 -14.97 -68.12
N THR A 79 15.44 -15.06 -68.05
CA THR A 79 16.27 -15.14 -69.26
C THR A 79 15.90 -16.41 -70.02
N TYR A 80 15.75 -16.27 -71.33
CA TYR A 80 15.41 -17.38 -72.21
C TYR A 80 16.46 -17.47 -73.30
N SER A 81 17.10 -18.64 -73.40
CA SER A 81 18.15 -18.84 -74.40
C SER A 81 17.55 -18.66 -75.79
N CYS A 82 18.05 -17.68 -76.53
CA CYS A 82 17.59 -17.47 -77.88
C CYS A 82 17.87 -18.65 -78.82
N LEU A 83 18.91 -19.45 -78.50
CA LEU A 83 19.19 -20.72 -79.18
C LEU A 83 18.09 -21.75 -78.92
N ALA A 84 17.54 -21.78 -77.71
CA ALA A 84 16.39 -22.63 -77.38
C ALA A 84 15.09 -22.10 -78.01
N ALA A 85 14.96 -20.78 -78.13
CA ALA A 85 13.85 -20.13 -78.83
C ALA A 85 13.87 -20.33 -80.35
N GLY A 86 15.05 -20.61 -80.93
CA GLY A 86 15.27 -20.60 -82.37
C GLY A 86 15.25 -19.19 -82.99
N ASP A 87 15.23 -18.13 -82.17
CA ASP A 87 15.14 -16.73 -82.60
C ASP A 87 15.89 -15.81 -81.63
N CYS A 88 17.08 -15.37 -82.07
CA CYS A 88 17.96 -14.44 -81.36
C CYS A 88 17.71 -12.96 -81.67
N LEU A 89 16.73 -12.64 -82.52
CA LEU A 89 16.35 -11.26 -82.80
C LEU A 89 15.30 -10.75 -81.81
N TYR A 90 14.48 -11.64 -81.24
CA TYR A 90 13.35 -11.25 -80.38
C TYR A 90 13.34 -11.85 -78.97
N TYR A 91 14.00 -12.99 -78.73
CA TYR A 91 13.89 -13.71 -77.46
C TYR A 91 15.17 -13.69 -76.65
N TRP A 92 15.22 -12.78 -75.67
CA TRP A 92 16.23 -12.70 -74.61
C TRP A 92 15.62 -13.07 -73.25
N TYR A 93 14.31 -12.86 -73.09
CA TYR A 93 13.53 -13.15 -71.89
C TYR A 93 12.17 -13.74 -72.29
N ALA A 94 11.62 -14.58 -71.43
CA ALA A 94 10.28 -15.14 -71.60
C ALA A 94 9.57 -15.31 -70.26
N TYR A 95 8.25 -15.23 -70.29
CA TYR A 95 7.39 -15.66 -69.20
C TYR A 95 7.16 -17.16 -69.30
N MET A 96 7.47 -17.89 -68.22
CA MET A 96 7.24 -19.33 -68.13
C MET A 96 6.54 -19.69 -66.82
N SER A 97 5.81 -20.80 -66.86
CA SER A 97 5.12 -21.35 -65.69
C SER A 97 5.53 -22.79 -65.44
N GLY A 98 5.70 -23.15 -64.17
CA GLY A 98 6.03 -24.49 -63.71
C GLY A 98 6.69 -24.48 -62.34
N THR A 99 6.66 -25.61 -61.62
CA THR A 99 7.42 -25.79 -60.38
C THR A 99 8.94 -25.64 -60.61
N SER A 100 9.40 -25.83 -61.84
CA SER A 100 10.78 -25.54 -62.27
C SER A 100 11.15 -24.06 -62.16
N MET A 101 10.17 -23.15 -62.23
CA MET A 101 10.37 -21.71 -62.03
C MET A 101 10.30 -21.33 -60.55
N SER A 102 9.61 -22.14 -59.74
CA SER A 102 9.58 -21.99 -58.27
C SER A 102 10.88 -22.42 -57.59
N ALA A 103 11.44 -23.56 -57.98
CA ALA A 103 12.68 -24.10 -57.39
C ALA A 103 13.87 -23.10 -57.32
N PRO A 104 14.19 -22.32 -58.36
CA PRO A 104 15.28 -21.34 -58.29
C PRO A 104 15.02 -20.18 -57.32
N HIS A 105 13.76 -19.82 -57.03
CA HIS A 105 13.46 -18.84 -55.98
C HIS A 105 13.91 -19.36 -54.61
N ILE A 106 13.58 -20.62 -54.29
CA ILE A 106 14.02 -21.26 -53.04
C ILE A 106 15.54 -21.40 -52.98
N ALA A 107 16.19 -21.77 -54.09
CA ALA A 107 17.66 -21.81 -54.15
C ALA A 107 18.28 -20.42 -53.87
N GLY A 108 17.67 -19.34 -54.40
CA GLY A 108 18.08 -17.97 -54.13
C GLY A 108 17.91 -17.56 -52.66
N VAL A 109 16.77 -17.91 -52.04
CA VAL A 109 16.53 -17.67 -50.61
C VAL A 109 17.58 -18.42 -49.79
N ALA A 110 17.80 -19.72 -50.04
CA ALA A 110 18.82 -20.51 -49.36
C ALA A 110 20.22 -19.88 -49.46
N ALA A 111 20.59 -19.33 -50.62
CA ALA A 111 21.86 -18.63 -50.79
C ALA A 111 21.96 -17.35 -49.92
N LEU A 112 20.87 -16.58 -49.80
CA LEU A 112 20.83 -15.41 -48.91
C LEU A 112 20.91 -15.82 -47.42
N LEU A 113 20.26 -16.91 -47.05
CA LEU A 113 20.32 -17.46 -45.69
C LEU A 113 21.75 -17.93 -45.34
N LEU A 114 22.40 -18.64 -46.27
CA LEU A 114 23.80 -19.05 -46.13
C LEU A 114 24.77 -17.87 -46.17
N GLN A 115 24.46 -16.79 -46.90
CA GLN A 115 25.24 -15.55 -46.81
C GLN A 115 25.13 -14.92 -45.42
N ALA A 116 23.95 -14.98 -44.80
CA ALA A 116 23.70 -14.44 -43.45
C ALA A 116 24.34 -15.30 -42.34
N LYS A 117 24.31 -16.63 -42.48
CA LYS A 117 24.93 -17.60 -41.57
C LYS A 117 25.68 -18.67 -42.40
N PRO A 118 26.96 -18.42 -42.78
CA PRO A 118 27.74 -19.35 -43.61
C PRO A 118 27.99 -20.73 -43.02
N THR A 119 27.82 -20.87 -41.70
CA THR A 119 27.95 -22.13 -40.95
C THR A 119 26.62 -22.87 -40.80
N ALA A 120 25.52 -22.35 -41.35
CA ALA A 120 24.22 -22.98 -41.21
C ALA A 120 24.19 -24.36 -41.87
N THR A 121 23.56 -25.33 -41.21
CA THR A 121 23.34 -26.66 -41.81
C THR A 121 22.21 -26.58 -42.84
N ALA A 122 22.14 -27.57 -43.74
CA ALA A 122 21.05 -27.64 -44.71
C ALA A 122 19.67 -27.74 -44.03
N ASP A 123 19.59 -28.43 -42.89
CA ASP A 123 18.38 -28.54 -42.08
C ASP A 123 18.01 -27.21 -41.43
N GLU A 124 18.97 -26.44 -40.89
CA GLU A 124 18.69 -25.11 -40.34
C GLU A 124 18.15 -24.16 -41.41
N VAL A 125 18.72 -24.18 -42.61
CA VAL A 125 18.24 -23.40 -43.76
C VAL A 125 16.83 -23.80 -44.16
N LYS A 126 16.54 -25.11 -44.23
CA LYS A 126 15.20 -25.65 -44.51
C LYS A 126 14.18 -25.21 -43.45
N GLN A 127 14.51 -25.37 -42.17
CA GLN A 127 13.62 -25.03 -41.06
C GLN A 127 13.36 -23.52 -40.95
N ALA A 128 14.33 -22.67 -41.24
CA ALA A 128 14.14 -21.21 -41.26
C ALA A 128 13.08 -20.79 -42.28
N MET A 129 13.07 -21.42 -43.48
CA MET A 129 12.04 -21.17 -44.49
C MET A 129 10.68 -21.74 -44.10
N PHE A 130 10.63 -22.90 -43.43
CA PHE A 130 9.35 -23.55 -43.11
C PHE A 130 8.61 -22.87 -41.97
N SER A 131 9.33 -22.54 -40.90
CA SER A 131 8.77 -21.92 -39.71
C SER A 131 8.23 -20.50 -39.94
N THR A 132 8.62 -19.88 -41.07
CA THR A 132 8.25 -18.51 -41.43
C THR A 132 7.35 -18.42 -42.66
N ALA A 133 7.12 -19.54 -43.34
CA ALA A 133 6.25 -19.59 -44.52
C ALA A 133 4.83 -19.11 -44.18
N VAL A 134 4.22 -18.43 -45.15
CA VAL A 134 2.86 -17.87 -45.01
C VAL A 134 1.86 -18.73 -45.77
N PRO A 135 0.65 -18.97 -45.26
CA PRO A 135 -0.35 -19.77 -45.98
C PRO A 135 -0.62 -19.25 -47.40
N ALA A 136 -0.84 -20.15 -48.35
CA ALA A 136 -1.27 -19.78 -49.70
C ALA A 136 -2.66 -19.14 -49.66
N ALA A 137 -2.93 -18.23 -50.60
CA ALA A 137 -4.23 -17.57 -50.71
C ALA A 137 -5.36 -18.54 -51.15
N GLY A 138 -4.98 -19.68 -51.73
CA GLY A 138 -5.88 -20.77 -52.08
C GLY A 138 -5.28 -21.70 -53.12
N CYS A 139 -6.02 -22.75 -53.47
CA CYS A 139 -5.63 -23.77 -54.41
C CYS A 139 -6.67 -23.85 -55.54
N GLU A 140 -6.22 -23.80 -56.78
CA GLU A 140 -7.09 -23.97 -57.95
C GLU A 140 -7.58 -25.42 -58.06
N ARG A 141 -8.89 -25.60 -58.20
CA ARG A 141 -9.50 -26.86 -58.63
C ARG A 141 -9.86 -26.78 -60.09
N CYS A 142 -9.64 -27.89 -60.79
CA CYS A 142 -10.05 -28.03 -62.16
C CYS A 142 -11.27 -28.95 -62.30
N ARG A 143 -12.36 -28.44 -62.89
CA ARG A 143 -13.58 -29.24 -63.12
C ARG A 143 -13.47 -30.16 -64.33
N GLY A 144 -12.60 -29.88 -65.29
CA GLY A 144 -12.35 -30.74 -66.45
C GLY A 144 -11.21 -30.23 -67.30
N ILE A 145 -10.57 -31.12 -68.07
CA ILE A 145 -9.44 -30.78 -68.94
C ILE A 145 -9.90 -30.82 -70.39
N TRP A 146 -9.58 -29.78 -71.16
CA TRP A 146 -9.80 -29.74 -72.61
C TRP A 146 -8.57 -29.21 -73.33
N ARG A 147 -8.02 -30.02 -74.24
CA ARG A 147 -6.75 -29.74 -74.95
C ARG A 147 -5.59 -29.36 -74.01
N GLY A 148 -5.51 -30.00 -72.84
CA GLY A 148 -4.46 -29.74 -71.84
C GLY A 148 -4.70 -28.50 -70.98
N MET A 149 -5.78 -27.75 -71.20
CA MET A 149 -6.15 -26.59 -70.38
C MET A 149 -7.29 -26.93 -69.45
N CYS A 150 -7.25 -26.38 -68.23
CA CYS A 150 -8.37 -26.49 -67.31
C CYS A 150 -9.59 -25.67 -67.77
N ILE A 151 -10.76 -26.31 -67.76
CA ILE A 151 -12.07 -25.68 -67.88
C ILE A 151 -12.71 -25.60 -66.49
N GLY A 152 -13.21 -24.41 -66.15
CA GLY A 152 -13.96 -24.17 -64.91
C GLY A 152 -13.08 -24.17 -63.67
N ARG A 153 -12.15 -23.21 -63.60
CA ARG A 153 -11.28 -23.00 -62.43
C ARG A 153 -12.07 -22.42 -61.27
N THR A 154 -11.84 -22.95 -60.08
CA THR A 154 -12.36 -22.40 -58.82
C THR A 154 -11.24 -22.41 -57.80
N VAL A 155 -11.12 -21.35 -57.00
CA VAL A 155 -10.15 -21.29 -55.89
C VAL A 155 -10.84 -21.75 -54.61
N VAL A 156 -10.20 -22.67 -53.90
CA VAL A 156 -10.64 -23.15 -52.58
C VAL A 156 -9.49 -23.03 -51.59
N THR A 157 -9.77 -23.20 -50.30
CA THR A 157 -8.70 -23.30 -49.29
C THR A 157 -7.83 -24.52 -49.58
N CYS A 158 -6.50 -24.35 -49.51
CA CYS A 158 -5.55 -25.43 -49.67
C CYS A 158 -5.60 -26.41 -48.49
N THR A 159 -5.24 -27.67 -48.75
CA THR A 159 -4.82 -28.60 -47.68
C THR A 159 -3.31 -28.46 -47.43
N PRO A 160 -2.81 -28.90 -46.26
CA PRO A 160 -1.36 -28.90 -46.00
C PRO A 160 -0.55 -29.68 -47.04
N GLU A 161 -1.11 -30.72 -47.64
CA GLU A 161 -0.44 -31.50 -48.69
C GLU A 161 -0.34 -30.73 -50.02
N GLU A 162 -1.19 -29.73 -50.25
CA GLU A 162 -1.22 -28.95 -51.48
C GLU A 162 -0.31 -27.72 -51.45
N GLU A 163 -0.05 -27.18 -50.26
CA GLU A 163 0.79 -25.99 -50.07
C GLU A 163 2.08 -26.24 -49.28
N GLY A 164 2.25 -27.43 -48.68
CA GLY A 164 3.35 -27.72 -47.77
C GLY A 164 3.30 -26.80 -46.55
N ALA A 165 4.43 -26.16 -46.22
CA ALA A 165 4.51 -25.12 -45.20
C ALA A 165 3.84 -23.79 -45.62
N GLY A 166 3.54 -23.61 -46.91
CA GLY A 166 3.01 -22.36 -47.47
C GLY A 166 3.98 -21.65 -48.42
N ILE A 167 3.71 -20.39 -48.73
CA ILE A 167 4.55 -19.51 -49.55
C ILE A 167 5.78 -19.09 -48.76
N VAL A 168 6.96 -19.25 -49.35
CA VAL A 168 8.22 -18.81 -48.75
C VAL A 168 8.21 -17.33 -48.34
N ASP A 169 8.49 -17.04 -47.06
CA ASP A 169 8.83 -15.69 -46.57
C ASP A 169 10.36 -15.55 -46.47
N ALA A 170 10.97 -15.00 -47.52
CA ALA A 170 12.41 -14.85 -47.58
C ALA A 170 12.97 -13.93 -46.47
N TYR A 171 12.22 -12.90 -46.07
CA TYR A 171 12.67 -11.94 -45.07
C TYR A 171 12.48 -12.50 -43.65
N GLY A 172 11.34 -13.12 -43.39
CA GLY A 172 11.11 -13.86 -42.14
C GLY A 172 12.17 -14.94 -41.94
N ALA A 173 12.44 -15.75 -42.96
CA ALA A 173 13.49 -16.78 -42.92
C ALA A 173 14.89 -16.18 -42.68
N TYR A 174 15.19 -15.04 -43.31
CA TYR A 174 16.44 -14.31 -43.06
C TYR A 174 16.55 -13.87 -41.60
N LEU A 175 15.50 -13.30 -41.01
CA LEU A 175 15.51 -12.90 -39.60
C LEU A 175 15.62 -14.11 -38.66
N ALA A 176 15.00 -15.24 -39.00
CA ALA A 176 15.05 -16.45 -38.21
C ALA A 176 16.44 -17.12 -38.20
N ILE A 177 17.19 -17.00 -39.30
CA ILE A 177 18.54 -17.58 -39.41
C ILE A 177 19.65 -16.58 -39.08
N LYS A 178 19.37 -15.28 -39.21
CA LYS A 178 20.35 -14.23 -38.98
C LYS A 178 20.77 -14.29 -37.51
N PRO A 179 22.07 -14.30 -37.25
CA PRO A 179 22.55 -14.22 -35.89
C PRO A 179 22.21 -12.88 -35.23
N SER A 180 21.53 -12.95 -34.10
CA SER A 180 21.43 -11.84 -33.16
C SER A 180 22.65 -11.87 -32.25
N VAL A 181 23.71 -11.15 -32.63
CA VAL A 181 24.84 -10.91 -31.71
C VAL A 181 24.29 -10.17 -30.49
N ALA A 182 24.26 -10.81 -29.33
CA ALA A 182 23.75 -10.22 -28.10
C ALA A 182 24.74 -9.22 -27.47
N CYS A 183 26.05 -9.46 -27.62
CA CYS A 183 27.10 -8.59 -27.10
C CYS A 183 28.39 -8.66 -27.95
N TYR A 184 29.15 -7.57 -27.98
CA TYR A 184 30.46 -7.42 -28.61
C TYR A 184 31.60 -7.23 -27.60
N SER A 185 31.26 -6.89 -26.36
CA SER A 185 32.18 -6.70 -25.25
C SER A 185 31.44 -6.87 -23.91
N ASP A 186 32.20 -7.02 -22.82
CA ASP A 186 31.63 -7.09 -21.47
C ASP A 186 30.81 -5.84 -21.10
N ALA A 187 31.14 -4.68 -21.69
CA ALA A 187 30.40 -3.43 -21.46
C ALA A 187 28.97 -3.47 -22.01
N ASP A 188 28.70 -4.26 -23.05
CA ASP A 188 27.34 -4.46 -23.58
C ASP A 188 26.48 -5.31 -22.64
N CYS A 189 27.12 -5.99 -21.69
CA CYS A 189 26.46 -6.85 -20.73
C CYS A 189 26.23 -6.17 -19.39
N ASP A 190 26.61 -4.91 -19.17
CA ASP A 190 26.43 -4.21 -17.89
C ASP A 190 24.95 -4.14 -17.47
N ASP A 191 24.58 -4.74 -16.33
CA ASP A 191 23.23 -4.61 -15.74
C ASP A 191 23.17 -3.63 -14.58
N SER A 192 24.22 -2.83 -14.39
CA SER A 192 24.38 -1.88 -13.30
C SER A 192 24.34 -2.52 -11.90
N ASN A 193 24.51 -3.84 -11.80
CA ASN A 193 24.64 -4.52 -10.52
C ASN A 193 26.13 -4.75 -10.20
N PRO A 194 26.72 -4.01 -9.23
CA PRO A 194 28.12 -4.17 -8.86
C PRO A 194 28.45 -5.56 -8.26
N CYS A 195 27.44 -6.34 -7.89
CA CYS A 195 27.60 -7.67 -7.32
C CYS A 195 27.54 -8.81 -8.34
N THR A 196 27.49 -8.48 -9.64
CA THR A 196 27.65 -9.45 -10.72
C THR A 196 28.85 -9.09 -11.58
N ALA A 197 29.66 -10.11 -11.89
CA ALA A 197 30.66 -10.03 -12.93
C ALA A 197 29.95 -10.27 -14.28
N ASP A 198 30.02 -9.25 -15.12
CA ASP A 198 29.31 -9.17 -16.38
C ASP A 198 30.25 -9.55 -17.49
N THR A 199 30.02 -10.71 -18.10
CA THR A 199 30.92 -11.24 -19.12
C THR A 199 30.15 -11.56 -20.39
N CYS A 200 30.59 -10.98 -21.48
CA CYS A 200 30.12 -11.34 -22.81
C CYS A 200 30.80 -12.65 -23.22
N ILE A 201 30.02 -13.72 -23.32
CA ILE A 201 30.50 -14.99 -23.83
C ILE A 201 30.41 -14.95 -25.35
N ASN A 202 31.49 -15.39 -26.02
CA ASN A 202 31.65 -15.38 -27.48
C ASN A 202 31.40 -14.00 -28.14
N PRO A 203 32.12 -12.93 -27.76
CA PRO A 203 31.84 -11.57 -28.25
C PRO A 203 31.86 -11.46 -29.77
N GLY A 204 30.82 -10.81 -30.33
CA GLY A 204 30.69 -10.63 -31.77
C GLY A 204 30.25 -11.88 -32.55
N ALA A 205 30.09 -13.02 -31.86
CA ALA A 205 29.60 -14.25 -32.46
C ALA A 205 28.07 -14.34 -32.43
N ASN A 206 27.57 -15.26 -33.24
CA ASN A 206 26.15 -15.52 -33.45
C ASN A 206 25.42 -16.12 -32.23
N GLU A 207 26.20 -16.73 -31.36
CA GLU A 207 25.82 -17.38 -30.11
C GLU A 207 26.30 -16.56 -28.92
N SER A 208 26.62 -15.28 -29.12
CA SER A 208 27.04 -14.42 -28.02
C SER A 208 25.90 -14.24 -27.04
N PHE A 209 26.22 -14.27 -25.74
CA PHE A 209 25.26 -14.05 -24.67
C PHE A 209 25.96 -13.46 -23.44
N CYS A 210 25.18 -12.73 -22.63
CA CYS A 210 25.68 -12.16 -21.38
C CYS A 210 25.56 -13.16 -20.25
N SER A 211 26.69 -13.47 -19.61
CA SER A 211 26.77 -14.27 -18.39
C SER A 211 26.94 -13.35 -17.19
N LYS A 212 26.11 -13.58 -16.16
CA LYS A 212 26.10 -12.82 -14.90
C LYS A 212 26.52 -13.74 -13.77
N THR A 213 27.74 -13.57 -13.28
CA THR A 213 28.26 -14.45 -12.20
C THR A 213 28.33 -13.66 -10.90
N PRO A 214 27.70 -14.12 -9.81
CA PRO A 214 27.83 -13.47 -8.52
C PRO A 214 29.31 -13.29 -8.13
N VAL A 215 29.67 -12.08 -7.73
CA VAL A 215 30.99 -11.81 -7.15
C VAL A 215 31.10 -12.43 -5.75
N VAL A 216 32.31 -12.47 -5.20
CA VAL A 216 32.56 -13.07 -3.88
C VAL A 216 31.74 -12.36 -2.80
N ASN A 217 31.11 -13.16 -1.91
CA ASN A 217 30.36 -12.60 -0.80
C ASN A 217 31.29 -11.78 0.13
N GLY A 218 30.84 -10.60 0.54
CA GLY A 218 31.63 -9.67 1.35
C GLY A 218 32.47 -8.68 0.54
N THR A 219 32.46 -8.76 -0.79
CA THR A 219 33.02 -7.68 -1.64
C THR A 219 32.22 -6.40 -1.40
N ALA A 220 32.92 -5.30 -1.15
CA ALA A 220 32.30 -3.99 -0.97
C ALA A 220 31.56 -3.58 -2.25
N CYS A 221 30.35 -3.07 -2.09
CA CYS A 221 29.52 -2.53 -3.14
C CYS A 221 28.80 -1.28 -2.62
N ASP A 222 28.01 -0.65 -3.48
CA ASP A 222 27.13 0.46 -3.14
C ASP A 222 25.77 0.12 -3.77
N ASP A 223 24.72 0.00 -2.96
CA ASP A 223 23.37 -0.26 -3.47
C ASP A 223 22.65 1.00 -3.94
N GLY A 224 23.35 2.15 -3.88
CA GLY A 224 22.87 3.46 -4.28
C GLY A 224 21.85 4.05 -3.31
N LEU A 225 21.60 3.39 -2.16
CA LEU A 225 20.65 3.85 -1.17
C LEU A 225 21.35 4.58 -0.03
N PHE A 226 20.81 5.73 0.37
CA PHE A 226 21.35 6.50 1.49
C PHE A 226 21.01 5.83 2.82
N CYS A 227 19.90 5.14 2.99
CA CYS A 227 19.53 4.57 4.29
C CYS A 227 20.19 3.22 4.60
N THR A 228 21.10 2.77 3.75
CA THR A 228 21.97 1.61 3.95
C THR A 228 23.42 2.06 4.11
N ALA A 229 24.20 1.30 4.88
CA ALA A 229 25.62 1.57 5.07
C ALA A 229 26.42 0.27 5.15
N GLY A 230 27.67 0.35 4.71
CA GLY A 230 28.60 -0.78 4.73
C GLY A 230 28.19 -1.89 3.76
N ASP A 231 27.71 -1.51 2.57
CA ASP A 231 27.09 -2.45 1.65
C ASP A 231 28.10 -3.47 1.13
N VAL A 232 27.66 -4.72 1.13
CA VAL A 232 28.45 -5.86 0.69
C VAL A 232 27.63 -6.78 -0.18
N CYS A 233 28.29 -7.41 -1.13
CA CYS A 233 27.67 -8.42 -1.97
C CYS A 233 27.32 -9.66 -1.16
N ALA A 234 26.08 -10.13 -1.28
CA ALA A 234 25.61 -11.38 -0.70
C ALA A 234 24.70 -12.09 -1.69
N GLY A 235 25.18 -13.20 -2.26
CA GLY A 235 24.43 -13.99 -3.24
C GLY A 235 24.15 -13.25 -4.55
N GLY A 236 25.05 -12.36 -4.97
CA GLY A 236 24.91 -11.57 -6.21
C GLY A 236 24.06 -10.31 -6.08
N VAL A 237 23.67 -9.92 -4.86
CA VAL A 237 22.90 -8.71 -4.58
C VAL A 237 23.70 -7.83 -3.62
N CYS A 238 23.75 -6.53 -3.88
CA CYS A 238 24.32 -5.56 -2.97
C CYS A 238 23.34 -5.25 -1.84
N ARG A 239 23.77 -5.38 -0.58
CA ARG A 239 22.93 -5.08 0.59
C ARG A 239 23.77 -4.47 1.71
N GLY A 240 23.27 -3.40 2.31
CA GLY A 240 23.80 -2.82 3.54
C GLY A 240 23.05 -3.17 4.81
N ALA A 241 23.64 -2.78 5.94
CA ALA A 241 22.91 -2.64 7.19
C ALA A 241 22.16 -1.30 7.19
N ALA A 242 21.07 -1.20 7.97
CA ALA A 242 20.39 0.07 8.14
C ALA A 242 21.38 1.13 8.67
N ARG A 243 21.41 2.29 8.01
CA ARG A 243 22.25 3.41 8.40
C ARG A 243 21.84 3.87 9.79
N ASP A 244 22.83 3.97 10.67
CA ASP A 244 22.63 4.52 12.00
C ASP A 244 22.46 6.05 11.90
N CYS A 245 21.24 6.51 12.10
CA CYS A 245 20.86 7.91 12.08
C CYS A 245 20.74 8.51 13.49
N SER A 246 21.15 7.79 14.54
CA SER A 246 20.93 8.28 15.89
C SER A 246 21.77 9.51 16.22
N ASP A 247 21.13 10.54 16.77
CA ASP A 247 21.82 11.73 17.27
C ASP A 247 22.16 11.66 18.76
N SER A 248 21.99 10.49 19.37
CA SER A 248 22.21 10.21 20.81
C SER A 248 21.30 10.98 21.77
N THR A 249 20.28 11.68 21.28
CA THR A 249 19.31 12.39 22.11
C THR A 249 18.10 11.48 22.36
N ALA A 250 17.92 11.02 23.59
CA ALA A 250 16.93 9.97 23.88
C ALA A 250 15.45 10.34 23.60
N CYS A 251 15.12 11.63 23.45
CA CYS A 251 13.76 12.10 23.18
C CYS A 251 13.47 12.40 21.70
N THR A 252 14.42 12.16 20.81
CA THR A 252 14.21 12.30 19.36
C THR A 252 13.80 10.96 18.77
N VAL A 253 12.88 11.00 17.81
CA VAL A 253 12.60 9.86 16.94
C VAL A 253 13.55 9.94 15.75
N ASP A 254 14.55 9.06 15.78
CA ASP A 254 15.56 8.93 14.74
C ASP A 254 15.02 8.08 13.58
N SER A 255 15.06 8.64 12.38
CA SER A 255 14.62 7.98 11.16
C SER A 255 15.52 8.35 9.99
N CYS A 256 15.54 7.51 8.97
CA CYS A 256 16.29 7.79 7.74
C CYS A 256 15.31 8.03 6.60
N ASP A 257 15.47 9.15 5.88
CA ASP A 257 14.70 9.49 4.69
C ASP A 257 15.54 9.28 3.42
N GLU A 258 15.14 8.25 2.67
CA GLU A 258 15.76 7.86 1.41
C GLU A 258 15.48 8.86 0.29
N ALA A 259 14.32 9.54 0.31
CA ALA A 259 13.98 10.48 -0.75
C ALA A 259 14.77 11.79 -0.65
N GLY A 260 15.18 12.14 0.57
CA GLY A 260 15.94 13.36 0.87
C GLY A 260 17.44 13.13 1.09
N ASP A 261 17.92 11.89 1.02
CA ASP A 261 19.29 11.50 1.38
C ASP A 261 19.74 12.08 2.74
N VAL A 262 18.88 11.96 3.77
CA VAL A 262 19.09 12.65 5.04
C VAL A 262 18.60 11.84 6.25
N CYS A 263 19.33 11.93 7.36
CA CYS A 263 18.86 11.46 8.66
C CYS A 263 17.93 12.53 9.27
N LEU A 264 16.75 12.11 9.71
CA LEU A 264 15.73 12.95 10.33
C LEU A 264 15.61 12.59 11.80
N ASN A 265 15.79 13.58 12.67
CA ASN A 265 15.68 13.41 14.11
C ASN A 265 14.61 14.39 14.59
N SER A 266 13.40 13.88 14.81
CA SER A 266 12.25 14.73 15.17
C SER A 266 12.03 14.69 16.69
N PRO A 267 12.04 15.84 17.39
CA PRO A 267 11.70 15.88 18.81
C PRO A 267 10.29 15.35 19.05
N ASP A 268 10.13 14.55 20.10
CA ASP A 268 8.83 14.06 20.55
C ASP A 268 8.75 14.14 22.07
N ASP A 269 7.89 15.04 22.56
CA ASP A 269 7.73 15.35 23.98
C ASP A 269 7.23 14.14 24.79
N SER A 270 6.57 13.16 24.15
CA SER A 270 6.04 11.98 24.84
C SER A 270 7.12 11.08 25.44
N PHE A 271 8.37 11.18 24.97
CA PHE A 271 9.51 10.48 25.55
C PHE A 271 10.08 11.17 26.80
N CYS A 272 9.62 12.39 27.11
CA CYS A 272 10.11 13.20 28.23
C CYS A 272 9.18 13.26 29.44
N ASP A 273 7.95 12.77 29.31
CA ASP A 273 6.95 12.75 30.40
C ASP A 273 7.49 11.94 31.60
N ASP A 274 7.73 12.63 32.71
CA ASP A 274 8.21 12.03 33.96
C ASP A 274 7.07 11.59 34.90
N SER A 275 5.82 11.68 34.42
CA SER A 275 4.58 11.37 35.13
C SER A 275 4.31 12.25 36.35
N LEU A 276 4.95 13.42 36.47
CA LEU A 276 4.62 14.46 37.43
C LEU A 276 3.77 15.53 36.74
N TYR A 277 2.65 15.89 37.35
CA TYR A 277 1.72 16.89 36.84
C TYR A 277 2.15 18.31 37.25
N CYS A 278 2.64 18.52 38.48
CA CYS A 278 2.80 19.87 39.03
C CYS A 278 4.04 20.63 38.55
N ASN A 279 5.08 19.95 38.08
CA ASN A 279 6.21 20.56 37.37
C ASN A 279 5.88 20.91 35.90
N GLY A 280 4.71 20.48 35.42
CA GLY A 280 4.19 20.75 34.07
C GLY A 280 4.83 19.90 32.99
N ALA A 281 4.22 19.91 31.80
CA ALA A 281 4.65 19.04 30.70
C ALA A 281 6.08 19.37 30.23
N GLU A 282 6.93 18.34 30.25
CA GLU A 282 8.28 18.39 29.69
C GLU A 282 8.24 18.55 28.17
N THR A 283 9.30 19.17 27.64
CA THR A 283 9.47 19.33 26.20
C THR A 283 10.78 18.74 25.75
N CYS A 284 10.77 18.06 24.61
CA CYS A 284 11.99 17.56 24.00
C CYS A 284 12.68 18.70 23.25
N ASN A 285 13.93 18.98 23.64
CA ASN A 285 14.82 19.83 22.87
C ASN A 285 15.78 18.97 22.06
N ALA A 286 15.81 19.18 20.75
CA ALA A 286 16.64 18.41 19.81
C ALA A 286 18.15 18.41 20.11
N LEU A 287 18.65 19.35 20.91
CA LEU A 287 20.08 19.46 21.25
C LEU A 287 20.37 19.22 22.73
N LEU A 288 19.45 19.58 23.61
CA LEU A 288 19.63 19.55 25.06
C LEU A 288 18.92 18.37 25.74
N GLY A 289 18.15 17.58 24.98
CA GLY A 289 17.33 16.49 25.51
C GLY A 289 16.06 16.97 26.21
N CYS A 290 15.50 16.14 27.07
CA CYS A 290 14.28 16.48 27.83
C CYS A 290 14.51 17.68 28.72
N GLN A 291 13.70 18.71 28.50
CA GLN A 291 13.69 19.93 29.31
C GLN A 291 12.53 19.85 30.31
N PRO A 292 12.76 20.26 31.58
CA PRO A 292 11.71 20.35 32.57
C PRO A 292 10.56 21.24 32.08
N GLY A 293 9.33 20.87 32.45
CA GLY A 293 8.16 21.69 32.21
C GLY A 293 8.16 23.00 32.99
N THR A 294 7.14 23.82 32.70
CA THR A 294 6.82 24.99 33.52
C THR A 294 5.82 24.56 34.59
N PRO A 295 6.11 24.78 35.89
CA PRO A 295 5.22 24.40 36.97
C PRO A 295 3.79 24.90 36.74
N VAL A 296 2.81 24.04 37.05
CA VAL A 296 1.39 24.38 36.89
C VAL A 296 1.06 25.55 37.81
N ASP A 297 0.59 26.63 37.20
CA ASP A 297 0.08 27.80 37.92
C ASP A 297 -1.34 27.51 38.39
N CYS A 298 -1.51 27.40 39.70
CA CYS A 298 -2.80 27.12 40.34
C CYS A 298 -3.50 28.38 40.85
N ASP A 299 -3.04 29.58 40.49
CA ASP A 299 -3.68 30.84 40.88
C ASP A 299 -5.11 30.95 40.33
N ASP A 300 -6.11 30.93 41.23
CA ASP A 300 -7.52 31.09 40.87
C ASP A 300 -8.00 32.55 40.99
N GLY A 301 -7.10 33.46 41.32
CA GLY A 301 -7.36 34.87 41.55
C GLY A 301 -8.13 35.15 42.84
N ASN A 302 -8.32 34.15 43.71
CA ASN A 302 -9.03 34.31 44.97
C ASN A 302 -8.05 34.35 46.16
N GLU A 303 -7.82 35.55 46.69
CA GLU A 303 -6.95 35.78 47.85
C GLU A 303 -7.42 35.07 49.14
N CYS A 304 -8.60 34.46 49.14
CA CYS A 304 -9.17 33.73 50.27
C CYS A 304 -9.07 32.21 50.17
N THR A 305 -8.31 31.70 49.20
CA THR A 305 -7.94 30.29 49.04
C THR A 305 -6.43 30.14 49.11
N ALA A 306 -5.96 29.11 49.82
CA ALA A 306 -4.60 28.63 49.71
C ALA A 306 -4.52 27.68 48.50
N GLU A 307 -3.62 27.98 47.59
CA GLU A 307 -3.45 27.25 46.34
C GLU A 307 -2.37 26.20 46.50
N GLY A 308 -2.63 25.00 45.99
CA GLY A 308 -1.67 23.93 45.91
C GLY A 308 -1.88 23.11 44.65
N CYS A 309 -0.81 22.52 44.14
CA CYS A 309 -0.90 21.50 43.12
C CYS A 309 -0.72 20.12 43.76
N ASN A 310 -1.55 19.15 43.37
CA ASN A 310 -1.54 17.80 43.92
C ASN A 310 -1.25 16.76 42.82
N GLU A 311 -0.17 16.01 43.01
CA GLU A 311 0.29 14.95 42.11
C GLU A 311 -0.54 13.66 42.17
N ASP A 312 -1.22 13.39 43.30
CA ASP A 312 -2.07 12.20 43.43
C ASP A 312 -3.39 12.36 42.66
N SER A 313 -3.88 13.60 42.56
CA SER A 313 -5.13 13.93 41.86
C SER A 313 -4.94 14.56 40.48
N ASN A 314 -3.69 14.84 40.08
CA ASN A 314 -3.31 15.56 38.86
C ASN A 314 -4.15 16.85 38.66
N ALA A 315 -4.28 17.63 39.73
CA ALA A 315 -5.16 18.80 39.75
C ALA A 315 -4.67 19.89 40.71
N CYS A 316 -5.12 21.12 40.45
CA CYS A 316 -5.04 22.21 41.42
C CYS A 316 -6.06 21.99 42.53
N GLU A 317 -5.63 22.15 43.77
CA GLU A 317 -6.43 22.06 44.97
C GLU A 317 -6.44 23.38 45.71
N TYR A 318 -7.60 23.72 46.25
CA TYR A 318 -7.86 25.00 46.90
C TYR A 318 -8.40 24.74 48.30
N ILE A 319 -7.71 25.26 49.31
CA ILE A 319 -8.14 25.18 50.70
C ILE A 319 -8.62 26.56 51.13
N GLU A 320 -9.88 26.67 51.56
CA GLU A 320 -10.40 27.92 52.10
C GLU A 320 -9.56 28.40 53.28
N LEU A 321 -9.11 29.65 53.22
CA LEU A 321 -8.43 30.29 54.34
C LEU A 321 -9.40 30.50 55.49
N ALA A 322 -8.88 30.48 56.71
CA ALA A 322 -9.69 30.67 57.91
C ALA A 322 -10.43 32.02 57.87
N ASP A 323 -11.66 32.04 58.40
CA ASP A 323 -12.41 33.28 58.55
C ASP A 323 -11.57 34.33 59.30
N ASN A 324 -11.66 35.58 58.85
CA ASN A 324 -10.85 36.72 59.30
C ASN A 324 -9.40 36.76 58.80
N THR A 325 -8.99 35.87 57.91
CA THR A 325 -7.72 36.03 57.18
C THR A 325 -7.78 37.30 56.33
N ALA A 326 -6.71 38.09 56.31
CA ALA A 326 -6.70 39.37 55.60
C ALA A 326 -6.71 39.17 54.07
N CYS A 327 -7.48 40.00 53.37
CA CYS A 327 -7.48 40.12 51.92
C CYS A 327 -7.49 41.61 51.51
N THR A 328 -7.39 41.90 50.21
CA THR A 328 -7.33 43.25 49.64
C THR A 328 -8.56 44.06 50.07
N ASN A 329 -8.32 45.01 50.97
CA ASN A 329 -9.33 45.90 51.56
C ASN A 329 -10.42 45.19 52.41
N GLY A 330 -10.17 43.99 52.96
CA GLY A 330 -11.18 43.24 53.70
C GLY A 330 -10.65 42.03 54.48
N VAL A 331 -11.58 41.14 54.84
CA VAL A 331 -11.27 39.82 55.42
C VAL A 331 -12.03 38.71 54.70
N CYS A 332 -11.43 37.51 54.65
CA CYS A 332 -12.01 36.30 54.10
C CYS A 332 -13.13 35.78 55.00
N CYS A 333 -14.31 35.55 54.42
CA CYS A 333 -15.47 34.97 55.09
C CYS A 333 -16.09 33.89 54.21
N SER A 334 -16.08 32.64 54.67
CA SER A 334 -16.59 31.48 53.91
C SER A 334 -15.98 31.40 52.49
N GLY A 335 -14.66 31.47 52.40
CA GLY A 335 -13.92 31.32 51.13
C GLY A 335 -13.93 32.53 50.19
N SER A 336 -14.50 33.68 50.58
CA SER A 336 -14.57 34.89 49.75
C SER A 336 -14.13 36.17 50.47
N CYS A 337 -13.43 37.06 49.77
CA CYS A 337 -12.98 38.34 50.33
C CYS A 337 -14.17 39.31 50.53
N THR A 338 -14.45 39.65 51.79
CA THR A 338 -15.49 40.63 52.14
C THR A 338 -14.84 41.99 52.39
N VAL A 339 -15.02 42.89 51.43
CA VAL A 339 -14.42 44.24 51.46
C VAL A 339 -15.09 45.14 52.50
N GLY A 340 -14.29 45.89 53.25
CA GLY A 340 -14.77 46.93 54.17
C GLY A 340 -15.25 46.44 55.54
N VAL A 341 -15.00 45.17 55.87
CA VAL A 341 -15.29 44.59 57.20
C VAL A 341 -13.99 44.15 57.89
N LEU A 342 -13.95 44.27 59.22
CA LEU A 342 -12.79 43.93 60.05
C LEU A 342 -12.86 42.51 60.63
N GLU A 343 -14.07 41.95 60.74
CA GLU A 343 -14.33 40.58 61.19
C GLU A 343 -15.59 40.05 60.49
N CYS A 344 -15.63 38.74 60.21
CA CYS A 344 -16.77 38.08 59.58
C CYS A 344 -18.01 38.18 60.47
N PRO A 345 -19.18 38.52 59.88
CA PRO A 345 -20.40 38.68 60.64
C PRO A 345 -20.82 37.35 61.26
N THR A 346 -20.63 37.20 62.57
CA THR A 346 -21.17 36.07 63.32
C THR A 346 -22.70 36.14 63.27
N SER A 347 -23.30 35.08 62.75
CA SER A 347 -24.74 34.99 62.52
C SER A 347 -25.54 35.16 63.82
N VAL A 348 -26.10 36.35 64.03
CA VAL A 348 -27.17 36.61 65.01
C VAL A 348 -28.19 37.57 64.39
N MET A 349 -29.31 37.03 63.90
CA MET A 349 -30.49 37.83 63.58
C MET A 349 -31.36 38.00 64.84
N CYS A 350 -31.25 39.16 65.50
CA CYS A 350 -32.26 39.64 66.45
C CYS A 350 -33.06 40.76 65.79
N TRP A 351 -34.37 40.56 65.56
CA TRP A 351 -35.23 41.63 65.05
C TRP A 351 -35.71 42.55 66.19
N SER A 352 -35.79 43.84 65.85
CA SER A 352 -35.96 44.99 66.72
C SER A 352 -37.39 45.50 66.74
N SER A 353 -37.86 45.97 67.90
CA SER A 353 -38.49 47.29 68.08
C SER A 353 -39.00 47.46 69.51
N GLU A 354 -39.13 48.72 69.91
CA GLU A 354 -39.58 49.19 71.21
C GLU A 354 -40.96 48.62 71.58
N TYR A 355 -41.18 48.40 72.89
CA TYR A 355 -42.39 47.85 73.52
C TYR A 355 -42.44 46.31 73.62
N SER A 356 -42.08 45.79 74.81
CA SER A 356 -42.96 44.97 75.66
C SER A 356 -42.23 44.53 76.94
N TYR A 357 -42.64 45.10 78.06
CA TYR A 357 -42.30 44.62 79.41
C TYR A 357 -43.49 43.83 79.96
N LEU A 358 -43.25 42.85 80.82
CA LEU A 358 -44.29 42.34 81.72
C LEU A 358 -43.86 42.43 83.19
N LYS A 359 -44.64 43.18 83.96
CA LYS A 359 -44.71 43.32 85.43
C LYS A 359 -46.05 42.66 85.83
N ARG A 360 -46.35 42.04 86.98
CA ARG A 360 -45.75 41.69 88.28
C ARG A 360 -46.59 40.47 88.75
N ALA A 361 -46.10 39.59 89.61
CA ALA A 361 -46.10 39.84 91.05
C ALA A 361 -44.87 39.15 91.66
N THR A 362 -43.66 39.71 91.57
CA THR A 362 -43.12 40.66 92.55
C THR A 362 -41.83 41.36 92.00
N SER A 363 -41.96 42.56 91.45
CA SER A 363 -40.96 43.67 91.51
C SER A 363 -39.55 43.56 90.89
N GLN A 364 -39.25 42.70 89.92
CA GLN A 364 -38.04 42.87 89.09
C GLN A 364 -38.36 42.68 87.60
N LEU A 365 -37.94 43.62 86.76
CA LEU A 365 -37.95 43.48 85.30
C LEU A 365 -36.73 42.62 84.90
N ARG A 366 -36.92 41.56 84.12
CA ARG A 366 -35.81 40.83 83.49
C ARG A 366 -36.12 40.54 82.03
N LYS A 367 -35.13 40.78 81.16
CA LYS A 367 -35.16 40.45 79.74
C LYS A 367 -35.07 38.94 79.56
N PHE A 368 -35.84 38.40 78.61
CA PHE A 368 -35.71 37.01 78.15
C PHE A 368 -35.72 37.00 76.62
N CYS A 369 -34.90 36.13 76.00
CA CYS A 369 -34.86 35.95 74.55
C CYS A 369 -35.97 34.95 74.13
N LYS A 370 -36.74 35.26 73.09
CA LYS A 370 -37.73 34.32 72.51
C LYS A 370 -36.98 33.18 71.82
N CYS A 371 -37.29 31.94 72.18
CA CYS A 371 -37.17 30.82 71.25
C CYS A 371 -38.55 30.62 70.61
N ALA A 372 -38.58 30.15 69.37
CA ALA A 372 -39.82 29.82 68.66
C ALA A 372 -40.67 28.79 69.44
N GLU A 373 -41.97 28.72 69.09
CA GLU A 373 -43.06 27.94 69.69
C GLU A 373 -42.71 26.87 70.75
N GLY A 374 -43.38 26.94 71.90
CA GLY A 374 -43.27 25.92 72.95
C GLY A 374 -42.13 26.13 73.95
N THR A 375 -41.68 27.38 74.14
CA THR A 375 -40.70 27.69 75.20
C THR A 375 -41.36 27.65 76.58
N TYR A 376 -40.68 27.11 77.59
CA TYR A 376 -41.23 26.95 78.95
C TYR A 376 -40.64 28.02 79.88
N GLY A 377 -41.50 28.63 80.71
CA GLY A 377 -41.09 29.50 81.81
C GLY A 377 -41.43 28.90 83.17
N TYR A 378 -40.68 29.27 84.21
CA TYR A 378 -40.81 28.67 85.54
C TYR A 378 -41.32 29.67 86.59
N SER A 379 -42.26 29.23 87.42
CA SER A 379 -42.68 29.95 88.63
C SER A 379 -43.17 28.97 89.71
N SER A 380 -42.36 28.83 90.76
CA SER A 380 -42.65 28.37 92.14
C SER A 380 -43.13 26.92 92.43
N TYR A 381 -42.90 26.51 93.70
CA TYR A 381 -43.02 25.17 94.29
C TYR A 381 -44.38 24.99 95.02
N SER A 382 -45.03 23.84 94.88
CA SER A 382 -46.29 23.52 95.61
C SER A 382 -46.03 22.58 96.78
N TYR A 383 -46.30 23.04 98.01
CA TYR A 383 -45.91 22.40 99.27
C TYR A 383 -46.64 21.08 99.60
N SER A 384 -47.66 20.67 98.85
CA SER A 384 -48.50 19.53 99.26
C SER A 384 -48.13 18.17 98.65
N LEU A 385 -47.33 18.10 97.57
CA LEU A 385 -47.05 16.82 96.88
C LEU A 385 -45.64 16.66 96.28
N GLY A 386 -44.70 17.58 96.55
CA GLY A 386 -43.31 17.51 96.04
C GLY A 386 -43.18 17.60 94.51
N ARG A 387 -44.20 18.12 93.80
CA ARG A 387 -44.20 18.31 92.34
C ARG A 387 -43.90 19.76 91.98
N LYS A 388 -43.14 19.98 90.89
CA LYS A 388 -42.89 21.31 90.31
C LYS A 388 -43.89 21.57 89.17
N SER A 389 -44.40 22.79 89.09
CA SER A 389 -45.24 23.23 87.97
C SER A 389 -44.38 24.00 86.98
N ALA A 390 -44.33 23.55 85.73
CA ALA A 390 -43.78 24.30 84.61
C ALA A 390 -44.95 24.88 83.80
N TYR A 391 -44.79 26.07 83.23
CA TYR A 391 -45.79 26.60 82.32
C TYR A 391 -45.32 26.41 80.89
N GLN A 392 -46.16 25.79 80.07
CA GLN A 392 -45.99 25.75 78.62
C GLN A 392 -46.70 26.95 78.03
N TYR A 393 -45.97 27.76 77.28
CA TYR A 393 -46.57 28.83 76.50
C TYR A 393 -46.95 28.28 75.12
N ILE A 394 -48.20 28.53 74.73
CA ILE A 394 -48.68 28.26 73.37
C ILE A 394 -48.87 29.61 72.71
N ASP A 395 -48.12 29.85 71.63
CA ASP A 395 -48.32 31.02 70.77
C ASP A 395 -49.60 30.77 69.97
N SER A 396 -50.60 31.63 70.11
CA SER A 396 -51.87 31.50 69.40
C SER A 396 -51.77 31.98 67.94
N GLY A 397 -50.62 32.57 67.56
CA GLY A 397 -50.38 33.15 66.24
C GLY A 397 -51.02 34.53 66.04
N ASP A 398 -51.86 34.99 66.97
CA ASP A 398 -52.22 36.40 67.09
C ASP A 398 -51.30 37.03 68.16
N ASN A 399 -50.69 38.17 67.86
CA ASN A 399 -49.70 38.80 68.76
C ASN A 399 -50.33 39.40 70.03
N GLU A 400 -51.62 39.19 70.29
CA GLU A 400 -52.39 39.88 71.34
C GLU A 400 -52.99 38.93 72.39
N ASN A 401 -53.07 37.62 72.15
CA ASN A 401 -53.63 36.62 73.06
C ASN A 401 -52.65 35.46 73.33
N TRP A 402 -52.12 35.40 74.55
CA TRP A 402 -51.20 34.35 74.98
C TRP A 402 -51.83 33.53 76.11
N GLU A 403 -51.89 32.21 75.96
CA GLU A 403 -52.34 31.30 77.02
C GLU A 403 -51.16 30.52 77.62
N ALA A 404 -51.15 30.41 78.95
CA ALA A 404 -50.17 29.60 79.68
C ALA A 404 -50.87 28.40 80.31
N MET A 405 -50.42 27.19 79.95
CA MET A 405 -50.98 25.94 80.47
C MET A 405 -50.02 25.34 81.51
N PRO A 406 -50.50 25.00 82.73
CA PRO A 406 -49.65 24.36 83.73
C PRO A 406 -49.41 22.89 83.37
N VAL A 407 -48.14 22.50 83.30
CA VAL A 407 -47.70 21.12 83.12
C VAL A 407 -46.97 20.67 84.38
N SER A 408 -47.44 19.58 84.99
CA SER A 408 -46.83 19.03 86.20
C SER A 408 -45.76 18.00 85.83
N THR A 409 -44.52 18.22 86.27
CA THR A 409 -43.42 17.27 86.05
C THR A 409 -42.83 16.80 87.39
N ARG A 410 -42.33 15.57 87.44
CA ARG A 410 -41.65 15.02 88.63
C ARG A 410 -40.14 15.28 88.66
N ASN A 411 -39.53 15.54 87.50
CA ASN A 411 -38.08 15.74 87.39
C ASN A 411 -37.76 17.23 87.26
N PRO A 412 -36.67 17.70 87.89
CA PRO A 412 -36.18 19.05 87.64
C PRO A 412 -35.75 19.19 86.18
N ALA A 413 -36.37 20.14 85.47
CA ALA A 413 -36.06 20.43 84.07
C ALA A 413 -34.86 21.37 84.02
N TYR A 414 -33.65 20.81 83.94
CA TYR A 414 -32.40 21.58 83.79
C TYR A 414 -32.05 21.84 82.32
N ARG A 415 -32.90 21.39 81.39
CA ARG A 415 -32.64 21.42 79.95
C ARG A 415 -33.93 21.72 79.19
N VAL A 416 -33.86 22.56 78.17
CA VAL A 416 -34.94 22.81 77.21
C VAL A 416 -34.54 22.29 75.83
N ARG A 417 -35.49 21.70 75.10
CA ARG A 417 -35.25 21.16 73.75
C ARG A 417 -35.76 22.15 72.70
N CYS A 418 -34.90 22.56 71.78
CA CYS A 418 -35.30 23.44 70.67
C CYS A 418 -35.79 22.62 69.46
N SER A 419 -36.35 23.32 68.46
CA SER A 419 -36.94 22.71 67.26
C SER A 419 -35.94 21.99 66.35
N ASP A 420 -34.64 22.25 66.52
CA ASP A 420 -33.55 21.49 65.89
C ASP A 420 -33.31 20.13 66.56
N GLY A 421 -34.04 19.82 67.64
CA GLY A 421 -33.95 18.58 68.39
C GLY A 421 -32.87 18.57 69.49
N SER A 422 -32.09 19.64 69.61
CA SER A 422 -30.97 19.78 70.56
C SER A 422 -31.42 20.21 71.95
N TRP A 423 -30.70 19.78 72.98
CA TRP A 423 -30.98 20.12 74.39
C TRP A 423 -30.01 21.18 74.92
N TYR A 424 -30.54 22.24 75.53
CA TYR A 424 -29.78 23.35 76.10
C TYR A 424 -29.97 23.44 77.60
N TYR A 425 -28.87 23.58 78.35
CA TYR A 425 -28.88 23.67 79.81
C TYR A 425 -29.25 25.08 80.28
N THR A 426 -30.13 25.19 81.28
CA THR A 426 -30.45 26.48 81.91
C THR A 426 -29.68 26.64 83.21
N ASN A 427 -29.08 27.80 83.44
CA ASN A 427 -28.09 28.04 84.50
C ASN A 427 -28.61 28.78 85.75
N GLN A 428 -29.92 28.84 86.02
CA GLN A 428 -30.45 29.48 87.24
C GLN A 428 -31.56 28.67 87.94
N ASP A 429 -31.27 28.25 89.17
CA ASP A 429 -32.23 27.80 90.18
C ASP A 429 -32.94 29.02 90.77
N TYR A 430 -34.27 29.12 90.62
CA TYR A 430 -35.07 30.18 91.21
C TYR A 430 -35.68 29.71 92.55
N TYR A 431 -35.08 30.16 93.66
CA TYR A 431 -35.63 30.06 95.02
C TYR A 431 -35.87 31.46 95.60
N MET A 432 -37.06 31.73 96.14
CA MET A 432 -37.29 32.65 97.26
C MET A 432 -38.59 32.28 97.97
N GLY A 433 -38.48 31.98 99.27
CA GLY A 433 -39.57 31.66 100.20
C GLY A 433 -39.52 30.23 100.67
#